data_AF-A0AAI9T4T7-F1
#
_entry.id   AF-A0AAI9T4T7-F1
#
_cell.length_a   1.000
_cell.length_b   1.000
_cell.length_c   1.000
_cell.angle_alpha   90.00
_cell.angle_beta   90.00
_cell.angle_gamma   90.00
#
_symmetry.space_group_name_H-M   'P 1'
#
loop_
_entity.id
_entity.type
_entity.pdbx_description
1 polymer ?
#
loop_
_entity_poly.entity_id
_entity_poly.type
_entity_poly.pdbx_seq_one_letter_code
_entity_poly.pdbx_strand_id
1 'polypeptide(L)'
;AWTMLAPYISYCPENTTRLSWQNFPTLHILNNPNINRLASNESGQDGSWAVGDRIADPSISNITDSESCISAEGIGKSCGAAIATNRTEPLSYPGKRVYFEWDAPGQAVGPNNSYVTATTAGQPKFVGWSSQLNFTYSPLTTTGKNQGYTEQPEGFVFGDDGIINGTMAVMLTDLDLFVTPFNTTMVNSHIVALGLYQAG
;
A
#
# COMPACT_ATOMS: atom_id res chain seq x y z
N ALA A 1 0.12 -7.87 -8.76
CA ALA A 1 1.52 -7.63 -9.19
C ALA A 1 1.61 -6.67 -10.38
N TRP A 2 1.03 -6.99 -11.55
CA TRP A 2 1.15 -6.14 -12.74
C TRP A 2 0.64 -4.71 -12.59
N THR A 3 -0.49 -4.52 -11.91
CA THR A 3 -1.02 -3.19 -11.57
C THR A 3 0.01 -2.28 -10.89
N MET A 4 0.87 -2.84 -10.04
CA MET A 4 1.89 -2.07 -9.31
C MET A 4 3.12 -1.75 -10.17
N LEU A 5 3.40 -2.56 -11.20
CA LEU A 5 4.58 -2.41 -12.05
C LEU A 5 4.31 -1.60 -13.32
N ALA A 6 3.09 -1.70 -13.87
CA ALA A 6 2.71 -1.07 -15.12
C ALA A 6 3.03 0.46 -15.18
N PRO A 7 2.83 1.26 -14.12
CA PRO A 7 3.17 2.69 -14.15
C PRO A 7 4.66 3.00 -14.35
N TYR A 8 5.55 2.03 -14.07
CA TYR A 8 7.00 2.21 -14.15
C TYR A 8 7.62 1.68 -15.45
N ILE A 9 6.82 1.04 -16.30
CA ILE A 9 7.32 0.41 -17.53
C ILE A 9 7.03 1.35 -18.71
N SER A 10 8.07 1.98 -19.23
CA SER A 10 7.96 2.94 -20.32
C SER A 10 7.86 2.29 -21.70
N TYR A 11 8.57 1.19 -21.94
CA TYR A 11 8.78 0.62 -23.27
C TYR A 11 8.91 -0.91 -23.25
N CYS A 12 8.45 -1.56 -24.33
CA CYS A 12 8.66 -2.97 -24.61
C CYS A 12 9.62 -3.13 -25.80
N PRO A 13 10.67 -3.97 -25.72
CA PRO A 13 11.56 -4.27 -26.83
C PRO A 13 10.82 -4.68 -28.11
N GLU A 14 11.36 -4.32 -29.27
CA GLU A 14 10.85 -4.77 -30.57
C GLU A 14 10.67 -6.30 -30.62
N ASN A 15 9.65 -6.75 -31.34
CA ASN A 15 9.26 -8.18 -31.50
C ASN A 15 8.74 -8.89 -30.23
N THR A 16 8.41 -8.17 -29.14
CA THR A 16 7.67 -8.78 -28.02
C THR A 16 6.16 -8.70 -28.23
N THR A 17 5.45 -9.79 -27.94
CA THR A 17 4.00 -9.86 -27.99
C THR A 17 3.38 -9.14 -26.80
N ARG A 18 2.28 -8.42 -27.05
CA ARG A 18 1.50 -7.77 -25.99
C ARG A 18 0.89 -8.84 -25.09
N LEU A 19 1.07 -8.68 -23.79
CA LEU A 19 0.59 -9.64 -22.78
C LEU A 19 -0.76 -9.17 -22.25
N SER A 20 -1.80 -10.00 -22.33
CA SER A 20 -3.14 -9.64 -21.84
C SER A 20 -3.26 -9.92 -20.34
N TRP A 21 -3.02 -8.90 -19.51
CA TRP A 21 -3.21 -8.98 -18.06
C TRP A 21 -4.21 -7.93 -17.56
N GLN A 22 -4.85 -8.24 -16.45
CA GLN A 22 -5.73 -7.30 -15.75
C GLN A 22 -4.90 -6.23 -15.04
N ASN A 23 -5.18 -4.95 -15.33
CA ASN A 23 -4.68 -3.82 -14.55
C ASN A 23 -5.85 -3.20 -13.78
N PHE A 24 -5.83 -3.28 -12.46
CA PHE A 24 -6.80 -2.57 -11.64
C PHE A 24 -6.47 -1.07 -11.57
N PRO A 25 -7.46 -0.21 -11.28
CA PRO A 25 -7.20 1.16 -10.84
C PRO A 25 -6.22 1.21 -9.66
N THR A 26 -5.47 2.30 -9.59
CA THR A 26 -4.51 2.53 -8.51
C THR A 26 -5.23 2.83 -7.20
N LEU A 27 -4.79 2.20 -6.12
CA LEU A 27 -5.10 2.63 -4.76
C LEU A 27 -3.90 3.37 -4.18
N HIS A 28 -4.09 4.65 -3.90
CA HIS A 28 -3.13 5.53 -3.26
C HIS A 28 -3.32 5.48 -1.75
N ILE A 29 -2.21 5.34 -1.02
CA ILE A 29 -2.21 5.38 0.43
C ILE A 29 -1.61 6.71 0.86
N LEU A 30 -2.46 7.57 1.41
CA LEU A 30 -2.14 8.97 1.65
C LEU A 30 -1.24 9.17 2.88
N ASN A 31 -1.17 8.19 3.76
CA ASN A 31 -0.43 8.27 5.02
C ASN A 31 0.49 7.07 5.25
N ASN A 32 1.22 6.68 4.19
CA ASN A 32 2.34 5.76 4.32
C ASN A 32 3.38 6.34 5.32
N PRO A 33 3.99 5.49 6.16
CA PRO A 33 4.99 5.95 7.12
C PRO A 33 6.26 6.43 6.42
N ASN A 34 6.89 7.46 7.00
CA ASN A 34 8.14 7.99 6.49
C ASN A 34 9.33 7.39 7.26
N ILE A 35 10.07 6.49 6.61
CA ILE A 35 11.20 5.79 7.22
C ILE A 35 12.33 6.73 7.66
N ASN A 36 12.46 7.92 7.07
CA ASN A 36 13.52 8.88 7.36
C ASN A 36 13.23 9.77 8.58
N ARG A 37 12.01 9.72 9.15
CA ARG A 37 11.61 10.54 10.31
C ARG A 37 11.71 9.77 11.61
N LEU A 38 11.89 10.48 12.73
CA LEU A 38 11.79 9.92 14.09
C LEU A 38 10.39 9.36 14.36
N ALA A 39 9.37 10.22 14.23
CA ALA A 39 7.95 9.87 14.18
C ALA A 39 7.57 9.40 12.78
N SER A 40 7.95 8.16 12.46
CA SER A 40 7.73 7.60 11.12
C SER A 40 6.25 7.31 10.83
N ASN A 41 5.45 7.06 11.86
CA ASN A 41 4.05 6.68 11.75
C ASN A 41 3.09 7.88 11.70
N GLU A 42 3.43 9.01 12.35
CA GLU A 42 2.71 10.26 12.26
C GLU A 42 2.84 10.73 10.83
N SER A 43 1.78 10.60 10.02
CA SER A 43 1.78 10.95 8.60
C SER A 43 0.59 11.82 8.24
N GLY A 44 0.82 12.79 7.35
CA GLY A 44 -0.24 13.62 6.78
C GLY A 44 -1.33 12.74 6.17
N GLN A 45 -2.59 13.16 6.27
CA GLN A 45 -3.73 12.39 5.76
C GLN A 45 -3.98 12.62 4.27
N ASP A 46 -3.18 13.48 3.65
CA ASP A 46 -3.39 14.08 2.33
C ASP A 46 -2.35 13.64 1.28
N GLY A 47 -1.47 12.68 1.58
CA GLY A 47 -0.47 12.21 0.62
C GLY A 47 0.73 13.14 0.46
N SER A 48 0.75 14.29 1.15
CA SER A 48 1.80 15.32 1.02
C SER A 48 3.22 14.84 1.35
N TRP A 49 3.36 13.63 1.87
CA TRP A 49 4.60 13.06 2.34
C TRP A 49 5.19 11.99 1.42
N ALA A 50 4.59 11.77 0.24
CA ALA A 50 5.20 11.04 -0.86
C ALA A 50 5.84 12.03 -1.87
N VAL A 51 6.91 11.62 -2.55
CA VAL A 51 7.56 12.47 -3.59
C VAL A 51 6.86 12.42 -4.96
N GLY A 52 5.82 11.61 -5.10
CA GLY A 52 5.09 11.41 -6.34
C GLY A 52 3.76 10.69 -6.10
N ASP A 53 3.11 10.33 -7.21
CA ASP A 53 1.71 9.84 -7.24
C ASP A 53 1.61 8.37 -7.70
N ARG A 54 2.73 7.63 -7.67
CA ARG A 54 2.72 6.20 -8.03
C ARG A 54 2.70 5.34 -6.78
N ILE A 55 2.18 4.12 -6.93
CA ILE A 55 1.96 3.14 -5.85
C ILE A 55 3.17 2.93 -4.92
N ALA A 56 4.39 3.02 -5.44
CA ALA A 56 5.62 2.74 -4.69
C ALA A 56 6.57 3.96 -4.65
N ASP A 57 6.06 5.17 -4.90
CA ASP A 57 6.89 6.36 -4.78
C ASP A 57 7.31 6.57 -3.31
N PRO A 58 8.59 6.93 -3.07
CA PRO A 58 9.13 6.96 -1.73
C PRO A 58 8.58 8.15 -0.92
N SER A 59 8.78 8.10 0.39
CA SER A 59 8.49 9.24 1.27
C SER A 59 9.46 10.40 1.02
N ILE A 60 9.03 11.62 1.33
CA ILE A 60 9.85 12.82 1.27
C ILE A 60 11.12 12.67 2.13
N SER A 61 12.28 13.00 1.55
CA SER A 61 13.58 13.02 2.24
C SER A 61 13.99 14.42 2.69
N ASN A 62 13.29 15.46 2.22
CA ASN A 62 13.51 16.84 2.63
C ASN A 62 12.78 17.12 3.96
N ILE A 63 13.37 16.66 5.05
CA ILE A 63 12.87 16.81 6.42
C ILE A 63 13.88 17.60 7.25
N THR A 64 13.43 18.27 8.31
CA THR A 64 14.34 19.03 9.18
C THR A 64 15.25 18.10 9.98
N ASP A 65 16.44 18.56 10.37
CA ASP A 65 17.40 17.76 11.17
C ASP A 65 16.79 17.28 12.49
N SER A 66 15.91 18.09 13.11
CA SER A 66 15.20 17.73 14.34
C SER A 66 14.17 16.61 14.17
N GLU A 67 13.67 16.41 12.96
CA GLU A 67 12.69 15.36 12.63
C GLU A 67 13.35 14.13 12.02
N SER A 68 14.59 14.27 11.53
CA SER A 68 15.33 13.22 10.85
C SER A 68 15.83 12.16 11.82
N CYS A 69 15.63 10.89 11.48
CA CYS A 69 16.23 9.77 12.19
C CYS A 69 17.69 9.52 11.78
N ILE A 70 18.20 10.15 10.72
CA ILE A 70 19.54 9.87 10.19
C ILE A 70 20.62 10.37 11.16
N SER A 71 20.43 11.57 11.71
CA SER A 71 21.33 12.22 12.65
C SER A 71 20.89 12.07 14.12
N ALA A 72 19.82 11.32 14.39
CA ALA A 72 19.27 11.22 15.72
C ALA A 72 20.16 10.41 16.68
N GLU A 73 20.44 11.00 17.85
CA GLU A 73 21.17 10.35 18.93
C GLU A 73 20.22 9.66 19.92
N GLY A 74 20.62 8.48 20.40
CA GLY A 74 19.88 7.68 21.38
C GLY A 74 19.51 6.29 20.89
N ILE A 75 19.38 5.36 21.84
CA ILE A 75 19.05 3.95 21.56
C ILE A 75 17.67 3.87 20.90
N GLY A 76 17.59 3.23 19.73
CA GLY A 76 16.34 3.00 19.00
C GLY A 76 15.74 4.23 18.30
N LYS A 77 16.49 5.34 18.21
CA LYS A 77 16.06 6.56 17.50
C LYS A 77 16.66 6.69 16.10
N SER A 78 17.94 6.34 15.96
CA SER A 78 18.61 6.40 14.67
C SER A 78 18.04 5.36 13.70
N CYS A 79 17.92 5.74 12.42
CA CYS A 79 17.67 4.80 11.33
C CYS A 79 18.95 4.33 10.62
N GLY A 80 20.12 4.63 11.18
CA GLY A 80 21.37 3.99 10.77
C GLY A 80 21.34 2.48 11.02
N ALA A 81 22.06 1.73 10.19
CA ALA A 81 22.17 0.27 10.37
C ALA A 81 22.76 -0.06 11.75
N ALA A 82 22.05 -0.86 12.54
CA ALA A 82 22.49 -1.31 13.86
C ALA A 82 22.24 -2.81 14.02
N ILE A 83 23.19 -3.53 14.63
CA ILE A 83 23.13 -5.00 14.76
C ILE A 83 22.24 -5.45 15.93
N ALA A 84 22.06 -4.61 16.96
CA ALA A 84 21.48 -5.03 18.24
C ALA A 84 20.29 -4.20 18.74
N THR A 85 19.79 -3.25 17.94
CA THR A 85 18.74 -2.32 18.37
C THR A 85 17.73 -2.10 17.28
N ASN A 86 16.46 -2.39 17.56
CA ASN A 86 15.33 -1.96 16.74
C ASN A 86 15.00 -0.50 17.04
N ARG A 87 14.26 0.12 16.11
CA ARG A 87 13.64 1.41 16.38
C ARG A 87 12.56 1.27 17.45
N THR A 88 12.50 2.24 18.35
CA THR A 88 11.51 2.26 19.43
C THR A 88 10.12 2.56 18.90
N GLU A 89 10.03 3.41 17.87
CA GLU A 89 8.77 3.72 17.19
C GLU A 89 8.60 2.85 15.95
N PRO A 90 7.51 2.06 15.88
CA PRO A 90 7.25 1.20 14.74
C PRO A 90 6.77 2.01 13.53
N LEU A 91 7.01 1.50 12.32
CA LEU A 91 6.53 2.12 11.09
C LEU A 91 4.99 2.12 11.01
N SER A 92 4.35 1.07 11.50
CA SER A 92 2.90 1.02 11.67
C SER A 92 2.49 0.24 12.91
N TYR A 93 1.22 0.33 13.28
CA TYR A 93 0.65 -0.32 14.46
C TYR A 93 -0.81 -0.74 14.21
N PRO A 94 -1.29 -1.82 14.88
CA PRO A 94 -2.70 -2.19 14.89
C PRO A 94 -3.61 -1.02 15.30
N GLY A 95 -4.73 -0.83 14.58
CA GLY A 95 -5.65 0.29 14.82
C GLY A 95 -5.22 1.62 14.19
N LYS A 96 -4.05 1.72 13.54
CA LYS A 96 -3.67 2.91 12.77
C LYS A 96 -4.73 3.16 11.69
N ARG A 97 -5.26 4.38 11.62
CA ARG A 97 -6.11 4.81 10.51
C ARG A 97 -5.27 4.97 9.25
N VAL A 98 -5.67 4.30 8.18
CA VAL A 98 -5.04 4.36 6.86
C VAL A 98 -5.99 5.04 5.90
N TYR A 99 -5.53 6.14 5.30
CA TYR A 99 -6.30 6.97 4.38
C TYR A 99 -5.99 6.60 2.94
N PHE A 100 -7.06 6.57 2.13
CA PHE A 100 -7.00 6.14 0.75
C PHE A 100 -7.62 7.14 -0.19
N GLU A 101 -7.03 7.20 -1.37
CA GLU A 101 -7.60 7.76 -2.59
C GLU A 101 -7.45 6.72 -3.70
N TRP A 102 -8.40 6.62 -4.62
CA TRP A 102 -8.29 5.64 -5.72
C TRP A 102 -8.73 6.19 -7.07
N ASP A 103 -8.05 5.70 -8.10
CA ASP A 103 -8.32 6.12 -9.47
C ASP A 103 -9.67 5.57 -9.95
N ALA A 104 -10.28 6.29 -10.90
CA ALA A 104 -11.35 5.72 -11.71
C ALA A 104 -10.76 4.72 -12.73
N PRO A 105 -11.52 3.68 -13.14
CA PRO A 105 -11.12 2.83 -14.26
C PRO A 105 -11.03 3.62 -15.58
N GLY A 106 -10.26 3.11 -16.54
CA GLY A 106 -10.08 3.72 -17.85
C GLY A 106 -8.76 4.47 -18.05
N GLN A 107 -7.84 4.42 -17.08
CA GLN A 107 -6.55 5.10 -17.17
C GLN A 107 -5.57 4.32 -18.04
N ALA A 108 -4.83 5.03 -18.91
CA ALA A 108 -3.83 4.42 -19.75
C ALA A 108 -2.53 4.19 -18.95
N VAL A 109 -2.01 2.96 -18.96
CA VAL A 109 -0.83 2.53 -18.19
C VAL A 109 0.05 1.58 -18.99
N GLY A 110 1.25 1.32 -18.47
CA GLY A 110 2.19 0.39 -19.07
C GLY A 110 2.93 0.95 -20.30
N PRO A 111 3.68 0.10 -21.00
CA PRO A 111 4.57 0.54 -22.07
C PRO A 111 3.79 1.23 -23.19
N ASN A 112 4.26 2.41 -23.58
CA ASN A 112 3.61 3.29 -24.55
C ASN A 112 2.12 3.57 -24.24
N ASN A 113 1.69 3.54 -22.96
CA ASN A 113 0.29 3.69 -22.54
C ASN A 113 -0.68 2.71 -23.23
N SER A 114 -0.18 1.51 -23.54
CA SER A 114 -0.92 0.52 -24.34
C SER A 114 -1.94 -0.29 -23.55
N TYR A 115 -1.98 -0.19 -22.22
CA TYR A 115 -2.96 -0.88 -21.38
C TYR A 115 -3.93 0.10 -20.74
N VAL A 116 -5.12 -0.37 -20.38
CA VAL A 116 -6.15 0.45 -19.74
C VAL A 116 -6.55 -0.21 -18.43
N THR A 117 -6.63 0.58 -17.36
CA THR A 117 -7.11 0.08 -16.06
C THR A 117 -8.60 -0.24 -16.14
N ALA A 118 -9.01 -1.33 -15.50
CA ALA A 118 -10.40 -1.76 -15.46
C ALA A 118 -10.73 -2.48 -14.15
N THR A 119 -12.00 -2.45 -13.79
CA THR A 119 -12.56 -3.26 -12.70
C THR A 119 -13.97 -3.70 -13.10
N THR A 120 -14.38 -4.87 -12.64
CA THR A 120 -15.75 -5.38 -12.73
C THR A 120 -16.49 -5.30 -11.39
N ALA A 121 -15.80 -4.88 -10.34
CA ALA A 121 -16.31 -4.82 -8.98
C ALA A 121 -17.31 -3.68 -8.82
N GLY A 122 -18.23 -3.84 -7.88
CA GLY A 122 -19.15 -2.80 -7.43
C GLY A 122 -18.47 -1.72 -6.59
N GLN A 123 -19.28 -1.01 -5.79
CA GLN A 123 -18.77 0.02 -4.89
C GLN A 123 -17.90 -0.60 -3.78
N PRO A 124 -16.75 0.00 -3.42
CA PRO A 124 -15.86 -0.54 -2.42
C PRO A 124 -16.47 -0.45 -1.02
N LYS A 125 -16.37 -1.53 -0.26
CA LYS A 125 -16.89 -1.65 1.12
C LYS A 125 -15.85 -2.18 2.10
N PHE A 126 -14.84 -2.90 1.63
CA PHE A 126 -13.83 -3.52 2.46
C PHE A 126 -12.43 -3.27 1.90
N VAL A 127 -11.46 -3.29 2.80
CA VAL A 127 -10.04 -3.27 2.48
C VAL A 127 -9.50 -4.67 2.76
N GLY A 128 -9.05 -5.35 1.70
CA GLY A 128 -8.36 -6.62 1.77
C GLY A 128 -6.87 -6.42 1.97
N TRP A 129 -6.29 -7.14 2.91
CA TRP A 129 -4.88 -7.11 3.29
C TRP A 129 -4.25 -8.46 2.99
N SER A 130 -3.33 -8.50 2.03
CA SER A 130 -2.64 -9.72 1.65
C SER A 130 -1.21 -9.71 2.19
N SER A 131 -0.89 -10.69 3.04
CA SER A 131 0.48 -11.05 3.43
C SER A 131 0.85 -12.43 2.85
N GLN A 132 2.09 -12.88 3.08
CA GLN A 132 2.57 -14.17 2.57
C GLN A 132 1.75 -15.37 3.07
N LEU A 133 1.17 -15.28 4.27
CA LEU A 133 0.48 -16.40 4.93
C LEU A 133 -0.99 -16.10 5.25
N ASN A 134 -1.45 -14.85 5.14
CA ASN A 134 -2.79 -14.47 5.55
C ASN A 134 -3.46 -13.51 4.56
N PHE A 135 -4.79 -13.60 4.50
CA PHE A 135 -5.65 -12.65 3.85
C PHE A 135 -6.74 -12.23 4.84
N THR A 136 -6.77 -10.95 5.20
CA THR A 136 -7.78 -10.41 6.13
C THR A 136 -8.50 -9.22 5.53
N TYR A 137 -9.65 -8.87 6.10
CA TYR A 137 -10.44 -7.72 5.71
C TYR A 137 -10.67 -6.76 6.86
N SER A 138 -10.79 -5.48 6.53
CA SER A 138 -11.29 -4.43 7.41
C SER A 138 -12.36 -3.61 6.69
N PRO A 139 -13.33 -3.02 7.41
CA PRO A 139 -14.36 -2.20 6.79
C PRO A 139 -13.79 -0.89 6.24
N LEU A 140 -14.20 -0.50 5.03
CA LEU A 140 -13.87 0.79 4.44
C LEU A 140 -14.94 1.81 4.82
N THR A 141 -14.53 2.96 5.35
CA THR A 141 -15.38 4.14 5.53
C THR A 141 -15.13 5.12 4.39
N THR A 142 -16.09 5.25 3.47
CA THR A 142 -16.02 6.24 2.39
C THR A 142 -16.33 7.64 2.94
N THR A 143 -15.44 8.59 2.68
CA THR A 143 -15.57 9.99 3.13
C THR A 143 -15.87 10.96 1.99
N GLY A 144 -15.64 10.55 0.74
CA GLY A 144 -15.85 11.38 -0.44
C GLY A 144 -15.85 10.57 -1.73
N LYS A 145 -15.83 11.26 -2.87
CA LYS A 145 -15.70 10.59 -4.18
C LYS A 145 -14.30 9.99 -4.26
N ASN A 146 -14.25 8.67 -4.38
CA ASN A 146 -13.02 7.90 -4.44
C ASN A 146 -12.04 8.13 -3.27
N GLN A 147 -12.57 8.47 -2.09
CA GLN A 147 -11.78 8.73 -0.90
C GLN A 147 -12.41 8.04 0.31
N GLY A 148 -11.57 7.56 1.21
CA GLY A 148 -12.02 6.87 2.40
C GLY A 148 -10.86 6.47 3.31
N TYR A 149 -11.18 5.79 4.40
CA TYR A 149 -10.19 5.25 5.30
C TYR A 149 -10.63 3.92 5.88
N THR A 150 -9.66 3.18 6.41
CA THR A 150 -9.87 1.99 7.23
C THR A 150 -9.01 2.08 8.49
N GLU A 151 -9.22 1.16 9.41
CA GLU A 151 -8.28 0.90 10.50
C GLU A 151 -7.46 -0.35 10.16
N GLN A 152 -6.15 -0.28 10.42
CA GLN A 152 -5.25 -1.42 10.27
C GLN A 152 -5.74 -2.56 11.18
N PRO A 153 -5.98 -3.76 10.63
CA PRO A 153 -6.49 -4.89 11.41
C PRO A 153 -5.52 -5.27 12.53
N GLU A 154 -6.07 -5.58 13.69
CA GLU A 154 -5.33 -6.12 14.82
C GLU A 154 -5.30 -7.65 14.79
N GLY A 155 -4.24 -8.24 15.33
CA GLY A 155 -4.13 -9.68 15.53
C GLY A 155 -2.77 -10.26 15.14
N PHE A 156 -2.63 -11.56 15.34
CA PHE A 156 -1.40 -12.31 15.07
C PHE A 156 -1.66 -13.45 14.06
N VAL A 157 -0.71 -13.70 13.15
CA VAL A 157 -0.75 -14.83 12.21
C VAL A 157 -0.23 -16.09 12.86
N PHE A 158 0.87 -16.00 13.62
CA PHE A 158 1.46 -17.11 14.37
C PHE A 158 2.36 -16.60 15.50
N GLY A 159 2.16 -17.09 16.73
CA GLY A 159 2.89 -16.58 17.90
C GLY A 159 2.65 -15.09 18.11
N ASP A 160 3.72 -14.31 18.28
CA ASP A 160 3.68 -12.84 18.41
C ASP A 160 3.83 -12.11 17.06
N ASP A 161 3.74 -12.82 15.92
CA ASP A 161 3.85 -12.20 14.58
C ASP A 161 2.52 -11.56 14.16
N GLY A 162 2.50 -10.23 14.02
CA GLY A 162 1.31 -9.46 13.69
C GLY A 162 0.78 -9.78 12.29
N ILE A 163 -0.53 -9.56 12.07
CA ILE A 163 -1.17 -9.72 10.75
C ILE A 163 -0.53 -8.84 9.67
N ILE A 164 -0.03 -7.67 10.08
CA ILE A 164 0.77 -6.78 9.24
C ILE A 164 2.21 -6.82 9.72
N ASN A 165 3.06 -7.50 8.95
CA ASN A 165 4.51 -7.54 9.15
C ASN A 165 5.20 -7.25 7.80
N GLY A 166 5.70 -6.02 7.64
CA GLY A 166 6.34 -5.57 6.41
C GLY A 166 5.41 -4.91 5.39
N THR A 167 5.85 -4.88 4.14
CA THR A 167 5.10 -4.29 3.04
C THR A 167 4.01 -5.25 2.53
N MET A 168 2.77 -4.77 2.41
CA MET A 168 1.60 -5.57 2.04
C MET A 168 0.91 -5.06 0.78
N ALA A 169 0.35 -5.98 0.01
CA ALA A 169 -0.61 -5.61 -1.03
C ALA A 169 -1.98 -5.34 -0.38
N VAL A 170 -2.52 -4.15 -0.65
CA VAL A 170 -3.81 -3.70 -0.14
C VAL A 170 -4.75 -3.50 -1.32
N MET A 171 -5.99 -3.94 -1.17
CA MET A 171 -6.99 -3.86 -2.24
C MET A 171 -8.34 -3.42 -1.69
N LEU A 172 -8.98 -2.48 -2.40
CA LEU A 172 -10.37 -2.15 -2.13
C LEU A 172 -11.26 -3.19 -2.80
N THR A 173 -12.24 -3.69 -2.06
CA THR A 173 -13.14 -4.74 -2.53
C THR A 173 -14.59 -4.40 -2.23
N ASP A 174 -15.50 -4.86 -3.09
CA ASP A 174 -16.95 -4.70 -2.92
C ASP A 174 -17.58 -5.79 -2.03
N LEU A 175 -16.86 -6.89 -1.81
CA LEU A 175 -17.25 -8.07 -1.04
C LEU A 175 -16.10 -8.58 -0.17
N ASP A 176 -16.40 -8.95 1.06
CA ASP A 176 -15.54 -9.66 2.01
C ASP A 176 -15.50 -11.17 1.71
N LEU A 177 -15.04 -11.53 0.52
CA LEU A 177 -15.00 -12.91 0.08
C LEU A 177 -14.02 -13.72 0.93
N PHE A 178 -14.52 -14.73 1.64
CA PHE A 178 -13.65 -15.63 2.39
C PHE A 178 -12.73 -16.41 1.44
N VAL A 179 -11.42 -16.15 1.54
CA VAL A 179 -10.37 -16.83 0.78
C VAL A 179 -9.26 -17.32 1.69
N THR A 180 -8.57 -18.34 1.20
CA THR A 180 -7.34 -18.90 1.73
C THR A 180 -6.22 -18.65 0.72
N PRO A 181 -4.94 -18.84 1.09
CA PRO A 181 -3.83 -18.76 0.14
C PRO A 181 -3.98 -19.64 -1.12
N PHE A 182 -4.84 -20.68 -1.08
CA PHE A 182 -5.08 -21.58 -2.21
C PHE A 182 -6.07 -21.03 -3.25
N ASN A 183 -6.92 -20.06 -2.90
CA ASN A 183 -7.97 -19.55 -3.77
C ASN A 183 -8.07 -18.01 -3.82
N THR A 184 -7.01 -17.30 -3.43
CA THR A 184 -6.95 -15.83 -3.42
C THR A 184 -7.28 -15.18 -4.76
N THR A 185 -7.07 -15.90 -5.88
CA THR A 185 -7.40 -15.41 -7.22
C THR A 185 -8.90 -15.13 -7.42
N MET A 186 -9.78 -15.72 -6.61
CA MET A 186 -11.22 -15.45 -6.65
C MET A 186 -11.55 -13.99 -6.32
N VAL A 187 -10.70 -13.32 -5.53
CA VAL A 187 -10.88 -11.91 -5.16
C VAL A 187 -10.75 -10.98 -6.37
N ASN A 188 -10.07 -11.38 -7.45
CA ASN A 188 -9.81 -10.51 -8.61
C ASN A 188 -11.06 -9.88 -9.23
N SER A 189 -12.19 -10.59 -9.25
CA SER A 189 -13.46 -10.07 -9.78
C SER A 189 -14.13 -9.01 -8.89
N HIS A 190 -13.67 -8.91 -7.65
CA HIS A 190 -14.15 -8.04 -6.58
C HIS A 190 -13.19 -6.89 -6.26
N ILE A 191 -12.02 -6.80 -6.92
CA ILE A 191 -11.05 -5.72 -6.70
C ILE A 191 -11.48 -4.45 -7.44
N VAL A 192 -11.72 -3.39 -6.68
CA VAL A 192 -12.02 -2.03 -7.17
C VAL A 192 -10.72 -1.30 -7.51
N ALA A 193 -9.75 -1.32 -6.61
CA ALA A 193 -8.45 -0.68 -6.76
C ALA A 193 -7.38 -1.42 -5.95
N LEU A 194 -6.11 -1.30 -6.34
CA LEU A 194 -5.00 -2.04 -5.74
C LEU A 194 -3.79 -1.15 -5.49
N GLY A 195 -3.19 -1.29 -4.32
CA GLY A 195 -2.11 -0.44 -3.81
C GLY A 195 -1.16 -1.20 -2.89
N LEU A 196 -0.10 -0.51 -2.44
CA LEU A 196 0.98 -1.08 -1.65
C LEU A 196 1.11 -0.31 -0.34
N TYR A 197 0.99 -1.02 0.77
CA TYR A 197 1.14 -0.46 2.11
C TYR A 197 2.49 -0.82 2.70
N GLN A 198 3.29 0.19 3.02
CA GLN A 198 4.61 0.01 3.61
C GLN A 198 4.45 0.07 5.14
N ALA A 199 4.54 -1.05 5.84
CA ALA A 199 4.24 -1.12 7.27
C ALA A 199 5.33 -1.75 8.15
N GLY A 200 6.46 -2.15 7.57
CA GLY A 200 7.60 -2.72 8.27
C GLY A 200 8.88 -2.61 7.48
#